data_AF-A0A938EFW5-F1
#
_entry.id   AF-A0A938EFW5-F1
#
_cell.length_a   1.000
_cell.length_b   1.000
_cell.length_c   1.000
_cell.angle_alpha   90.00
_cell.angle_beta   90.00
_cell.angle_gamma   90.00
#
_symmetry.space_group_name_H-M   'P 1'
#
loop_
_entity.id
_entity.type
_entity.pdbx_description
1 polymer ?
#
loop_
_entity_poly.entity_id
_entity_poly.type
_entity_poly.pdbx_seq_one_letter_code
_entity_poly.pdbx_strand_id
1 'polypeptide(L)'
;DILSAEKELENLIRNCLENTKVKWFREQAGVNVEPLNTSLDSSFCKRIINTTDIKIGTYFPAVTDAPHFSKSGIPTALLGPGNIEQAHTENEWVDVDELIYASELYTSIIKSFLLQNSS
;
A
#
# COMPACT_ATOMS: atom_id res chain seq x y z
N ASP A 1 -4.04 14.45 12.59
CA ASP A 1 -4.68 13.20 12.14
C ASP A 1 -5.76 13.54 11.10
N ILE A 2 -6.37 12.52 10.46
CA ILE A 2 -7.36 12.71 9.39
C ILE A 2 -8.54 13.55 9.86
N LEU A 3 -9.05 13.34 11.08
CA LEU A 3 -10.22 14.07 11.60
C LEU A 3 -9.92 15.56 11.77
N SER A 4 -8.70 15.89 12.22
CA SER A 4 -8.26 17.29 12.31
C SER A 4 -8.20 17.96 10.94
N ALA A 5 -7.66 17.27 9.93
CA ALA A 5 -7.54 17.81 8.56
C ALA A 5 -8.92 18.01 7.92
N GLU A 6 -9.84 17.05 8.11
CA GLU A 6 -11.22 17.17 7.64
C GLU A 6 -11.94 18.37 8.26
N LYS A 7 -11.80 18.57 9.56
CA LYS A 7 -12.40 19.71 10.26
C LYS A 7 -11.85 21.04 9.76
N GLU A 8 -10.54 21.11 9.49
CA GLU A 8 -9.92 22.30 8.90
C GLU A 8 -10.49 22.59 7.51
N LEU A 9 -10.61 21.59 6.66
CA LEU A 9 -11.20 21.71 5.33
C LEU A 9 -12.66 22.20 5.40
N GLU A 10 -13.47 21.65 6.30
CA GLU A 10 -14.86 22.08 6.49
C GLU A 10 -14.95 23.56 6.92
N ASN A 11 -14.05 24.01 7.80
CA ASN A 11 -13.98 25.41 8.19
C ASN A 11 -13.60 26.31 7.02
N LEU A 12 -12.63 25.90 6.20
CA LEU A 12 -12.22 26.65 5.00
C LEU A 12 -13.38 26.77 4.00
N ILE A 13 -14.07 25.67 3.70
CA ILE A 13 -15.25 25.67 2.81
C ILE A 13 -16.31 26.61 3.36
N ARG A 14 -16.61 26.54 4.67
CA ARG A 14 -17.61 27.41 5.31
C ARG A 14 -17.25 28.89 5.17
N ASN A 15 -15.98 29.24 5.40
CA ASN A 15 -15.50 30.61 5.29
C ASN A 15 -15.55 31.12 3.83
N CYS A 16 -15.17 30.29 2.86
CA CYS A 16 -15.24 30.65 1.44
C CYS A 16 -16.67 30.88 0.95
N LEU A 17 -17.66 30.20 1.55
CA LEU A 17 -19.05 30.23 1.10
C LEU A 17 -19.95 31.18 1.90
N GLU A 18 -19.46 31.80 2.98
CA GLU A 18 -20.25 32.58 3.95
C GLU A 18 -21.14 33.66 3.30
N ASN A 19 -20.64 34.32 2.26
CA ASN A 19 -21.35 35.40 1.55
C ASN A 19 -21.93 34.97 0.20
N THR A 20 -22.13 33.66 0.01
CA THR A 20 -22.67 33.08 -1.23
C THR A 20 -24.04 32.46 -1.00
N LYS A 21 -24.78 32.19 -2.08
CA LYS A 21 -26.02 31.40 -2.03
C LYS A 21 -25.78 29.90 -2.22
N VAL A 22 -24.52 29.46 -2.29
CA VAL A 22 -24.15 28.07 -2.58
C VAL A 22 -24.48 27.22 -1.35
N LYS A 23 -25.21 26.13 -1.59
CA LYS A 23 -25.42 25.07 -0.60
C LYS A 23 -24.43 23.94 -0.90
N TRP A 24 -23.86 23.37 0.15
CA TRP A 24 -22.95 22.25 0.04
C TRP A 24 -23.30 21.20 1.09
N PHE A 25 -22.90 19.96 0.82
CA PHE A 25 -22.97 18.85 1.74
C PHE A 25 -21.75 17.96 1.53
N ARG A 26 -21.40 17.18 2.54
CA ARG A 26 -20.30 16.22 2.50
C ARG A 26 -20.88 14.82 2.50
N GLU A 27 -20.40 13.99 1.59
CA GLU A 27 -20.61 12.55 1.60
C GLU A 27 -19.27 11.84 1.47
N GLN A 28 -19.18 10.64 2.04
CA GLN A 28 -18.00 9.81 1.91
C GLN A 28 -17.93 9.28 0.46
N ALA A 29 -16.87 9.62 -0.26
CA ALA A 29 -16.72 9.28 -1.67
C ALA A 29 -16.45 7.79 -1.94
N GLY A 30 -16.19 6.96 -0.92
CA GLY A 30 -15.90 5.54 -1.09
C GLY A 30 -15.56 4.80 0.20
N VAL A 31 -15.10 3.56 0.07
CA VAL A 31 -14.68 2.73 1.20
C VAL A 31 -13.35 3.24 1.74
N ASN A 32 -13.27 3.47 3.06
CA ASN A 32 -12.00 3.75 3.70
C ASN A 32 -11.16 2.46 3.80
N VAL A 33 -9.95 2.49 3.25
CA VAL A 33 -9.01 1.37 3.32
C VAL A 33 -7.97 1.69 4.39
N GLU A 34 -7.96 0.89 5.45
CA GLU A 34 -6.96 1.01 6.50
C GLU A 34 -5.56 0.70 5.95
N PRO A 35 -4.50 1.35 6.45
CA PRO A 35 -3.14 1.04 6.06
C PRO A 35 -2.78 -0.43 6.32
N LEU A 36 -2.03 -1.03 5.39
CA LEU A 36 -1.42 -2.33 5.65
C LEU A 36 -0.34 -2.15 6.72
N ASN A 37 -0.48 -2.87 7.85
CA ASN A 37 0.53 -2.88 8.91
C ASN A 37 0.96 -4.31 9.22
N THR A 38 1.82 -4.85 8.37
CA THR A 38 2.39 -6.19 8.54
C THR A 38 3.68 -6.10 9.35
N SER A 39 3.71 -6.73 10.52
CA SER A 39 4.89 -6.73 11.38
C SER A 39 6.07 -7.45 10.72
N LEU A 40 7.20 -6.76 10.62
CA LEU A 40 8.47 -7.34 10.15
C LEU A 40 8.96 -8.48 11.04
N ASP A 41 8.52 -8.52 12.31
CA ASP A 41 8.86 -9.58 13.25
C ASP A 41 8.06 -10.87 13.06
N SER A 42 7.02 -10.85 12.23
CA SER A 42 6.22 -12.04 11.92
C SER A 42 7.07 -13.12 11.25
N SER A 43 6.75 -14.39 11.49
CA SER A 43 7.41 -15.52 10.82
C SER A 43 7.28 -15.43 9.29
N PHE A 44 6.17 -14.89 8.80
CA PHE A 44 5.92 -14.60 7.40
C PHE A 44 6.92 -13.58 6.82
N CYS A 45 7.06 -12.40 7.42
CA CYS A 45 8.00 -11.39 6.95
C CYS A 45 9.45 -11.83 7.13
N LYS A 46 9.81 -12.43 8.27
CA LYS A 46 11.16 -12.98 8.50
C LYS A 46 11.57 -13.98 7.44
N ARG A 47 10.65 -14.84 6.99
CA ARG A 47 10.93 -15.77 5.89
C ARG A 47 11.24 -15.05 4.58
N ILE A 48 10.42 -14.06 4.21
CA ILE A 48 10.64 -13.28 2.98
C ILE A 48 12.00 -12.56 3.06
N ILE A 49 12.27 -11.86 4.16
CA ILE A 49 13.51 -11.11 4.39
C ILE A 49 14.74 -12.04 4.36
N ASN A 50 14.66 -13.22 4.97
CA ASN A 50 15.80 -14.15 4.99
C ASN A 50 16.02 -14.88 3.65
N THR A 51 15.03 -14.89 2.76
CA THR A 51 15.09 -15.55 1.45
C THR A 51 15.59 -14.62 0.35
N THR A 52 15.57 -13.31 0.60
CA THR A 52 15.76 -12.28 -0.42
C THR A 52 16.70 -11.19 0.06
N ASP A 53 17.23 -10.39 -0.85
CA ASP A 53 18.03 -9.20 -0.58
C ASP A 53 17.20 -7.91 -0.74
N ILE A 54 15.88 -8.00 -0.57
CA ILE A 54 14.99 -6.85 -0.75
C ILE A 54 15.31 -5.71 0.21
N LYS A 55 15.18 -4.49 -0.30
CA LYS A 55 15.17 -3.28 0.52
C LYS A 55 13.80 -3.14 1.19
N ILE A 56 13.78 -3.03 2.51
CA ILE A 56 12.55 -2.81 3.27
C ILE A 56 12.13 -1.33 3.14
N GLY A 57 10.93 -1.11 2.62
CA GLY A 57 10.30 0.21 2.57
C GLY A 57 9.71 0.61 3.93
N THR A 58 9.64 1.93 4.20
CA THR A 58 9.05 2.47 5.44
C THR A 58 7.59 2.85 5.30
N TYR A 59 7.16 3.26 4.10
CA TYR A 59 5.77 3.58 3.78
C TYR A 59 5.51 3.39 2.27
N PHE A 60 4.26 3.18 1.90
CA PHE A 60 3.81 3.11 0.51
C PHE A 60 2.61 4.05 0.35
N PRO A 61 2.74 5.18 -0.37
CA PRO A 61 1.72 6.24 -0.41
C PRO A 61 0.61 5.95 -1.43
N ALA A 62 0.11 4.72 -1.49
CA ALA A 62 -0.97 4.32 -2.40
C ALA A 62 -1.79 3.16 -1.84
N VAL A 63 -2.96 2.92 -2.44
CA VAL A 63 -3.90 1.87 -2.04
C VAL A 63 -3.69 0.64 -2.90
N THR A 64 -3.80 -0.54 -2.27
CA THR A 64 -3.78 -1.85 -2.93
C THR A 64 -4.82 -2.76 -2.25
N ASP A 65 -5.00 -3.97 -2.76
CA ASP A 65 -5.88 -4.97 -2.12
C ASP A 65 -5.28 -5.61 -0.86
N ALA A 66 -3.99 -5.38 -0.59
CA ALA A 66 -3.27 -6.04 0.50
C ALA A 66 -3.92 -5.87 1.90
N PRO A 67 -4.43 -4.69 2.30
CA PRO A 67 -5.12 -4.53 3.57
C PRO A 67 -6.37 -5.41 3.72
N HIS A 68 -7.06 -5.72 2.63
CA HIS A 68 -8.25 -6.58 2.66
C HIS A 68 -7.87 -8.03 2.99
N PHE A 69 -6.84 -8.57 2.34
CA PHE A 69 -6.32 -9.91 2.66
C PHE A 69 -5.80 -10.00 4.10
N SER A 70 -5.06 -8.99 4.55
CA SER A 70 -4.58 -8.92 5.93
C SER A 70 -5.72 -8.91 6.95
N LYS A 71 -6.80 -8.15 6.69
CA LYS A 71 -8.00 -8.13 7.56
C LYS A 71 -8.72 -9.47 7.60
N SER A 72 -8.64 -10.25 6.53
CA SER A 72 -9.17 -11.63 6.48
C SER A 72 -8.27 -12.66 7.17
N GLY A 73 -7.20 -12.24 7.85
CA GLY A 73 -6.30 -13.12 8.58
C GLY A 73 -5.23 -13.79 7.71
N ILE A 74 -5.07 -13.35 6.46
CA ILE A 74 -4.04 -13.87 5.55
C ILE A 74 -2.78 -13.00 5.71
N PRO A 75 -1.62 -13.57 6.13
CA PRO A 75 -0.37 -12.83 6.16
C PRO A 75 -0.05 -12.25 4.78
N THR A 76 0.09 -10.93 4.69
CA THR A 76 0.20 -10.22 3.42
C THR A 76 1.37 -9.24 3.46
N ALA A 77 2.20 -9.20 2.43
CA ALA A 77 3.24 -8.20 2.23
C ALA A 77 3.07 -7.55 0.86
N LEU A 78 3.42 -6.27 0.76
CA LEU A 78 3.46 -5.54 -0.50
C LEU A 78 4.91 -5.43 -0.97
N LEU A 79 5.19 -5.93 -2.17
CA LEU A 79 6.50 -5.89 -2.81
C LEU A 79 6.34 -6.02 -4.33
N GLY A 80 7.16 -5.30 -5.08
CA GLY A 80 7.14 -5.30 -6.54
C GLY A 80 8.14 -4.29 -7.12
N PRO A 81 8.32 -4.30 -8.44
CA PRO A 81 9.22 -3.40 -9.15
C PRO A 81 8.58 -2.02 -9.37
N GLY A 82 9.40 -1.05 -9.79
CA GLY A 82 8.95 0.28 -10.18
C GLY A 82 8.97 1.32 -9.05
N ASN A 83 8.80 2.58 -9.47
CA ASN A 83 8.68 3.73 -8.59
C ASN A 83 7.23 4.21 -8.58
N ILE A 84 6.68 4.45 -7.39
CA ILE A 84 5.33 4.99 -7.23
C ILE A 84 5.15 6.36 -7.90
N GLU A 85 6.23 7.16 -8.01
CA GLU A 85 6.21 8.44 -8.72
C GLU A 85 6.00 8.28 -10.24
N GLN A 86 6.26 7.09 -10.80
CA GLN A 86 6.05 6.79 -12.22
C GLN A 86 4.62 6.27 -12.49
N ALA A 87 3.93 5.78 -11.47
CA ALA A 87 2.57 5.25 -11.58
C ALA A 87 1.58 6.38 -11.92
N HIS A 88 0.58 6.09 -12.76
CA HIS A 88 -0.45 7.04 -13.20
C HIS A 88 0.10 8.30 -13.89
N THR A 89 1.32 8.22 -14.44
CA THR A 89 1.84 9.26 -15.34
C THR A 89 1.39 8.97 -16.78
N GLU A 90 1.43 9.99 -17.66
CA GLU A 90 1.07 9.82 -19.08
C GLU A 90 1.89 8.71 -19.77
N ASN A 91 3.17 8.60 -19.39
CA ASN A 91 4.11 7.62 -19.92
C ASN A 91 4.50 6.63 -18.83
N GLU A 92 3.54 6.00 -18.16
CA GLU A 92 3.82 4.98 -17.14
C GLU A 92 4.75 3.88 -17.68
N TRP A 93 5.82 3.58 -16.94
CA TRP A 93 6.80 2.55 -17.29
C TRP A 93 7.43 1.95 -16.03
N VAL A 94 8.10 0.82 -16.21
CA VAL A 94 8.90 0.14 -15.19
C VAL A 94 10.16 -0.40 -15.86
N ASP A 95 11.27 -0.42 -15.13
CA ASP A 95 12.53 -0.95 -15.67
C ASP A 95 12.39 -2.47 -15.92
N VAL A 96 12.87 -2.93 -17.07
CA VAL A 96 12.84 -4.35 -17.43
C VAL A 96 13.71 -5.17 -16.48
N ASP A 97 14.84 -4.64 -16.02
CA ASP A 97 15.71 -5.32 -15.08
C ASP A 97 15.05 -5.45 -13.71
N GLU A 98 14.30 -4.43 -13.27
CA GLU A 98 13.50 -4.51 -12.05
C GLU A 98 12.37 -5.55 -12.16
N LEU A 99 11.71 -5.65 -13.32
CA LEU A 99 10.70 -6.67 -13.58
C LEU A 99 11.28 -8.09 -13.50
N ILE A 100 12.44 -8.31 -14.12
CA ILE A 100 13.14 -9.61 -14.09
C ILE A 100 13.51 -9.95 -12.65
N TYR A 101 14.12 -9.02 -11.93
CA TYR A 101 14.49 -9.20 -10.53
C TYR A 101 13.26 -9.51 -9.65
N ALA A 102 12.14 -8.81 -9.83
CA ALA A 102 10.90 -9.10 -9.11
C ALA A 102 10.39 -10.52 -9.37
N SER A 103 10.48 -11.01 -10.62
CA SER A 103 10.14 -12.40 -10.96
C SER A 103 11.00 -13.42 -10.21
N GLU A 104 12.32 -13.18 -10.13
CA GLU A 104 13.25 -14.02 -9.38
C GLU A 104 12.97 -14.01 -7.88
N LEU A 105 12.63 -12.84 -7.33
CA LEU A 105 12.20 -12.68 -5.94
C LEU A 105 10.93 -13.48 -5.65
N TYR A 106 9.87 -13.33 -6.45
CA TYR A 106 8.62 -14.07 -6.27
C TYR A 106 8.88 -15.57 -6.32
N THR A 107 9.71 -16.04 -7.25
CA THR A 107 10.08 -17.45 -7.37
C THR A 107 10.78 -17.95 -6.10
N SER A 108 11.75 -17.20 -5.58
CA SER A 108 12.50 -17.56 -4.37
C SER A 108 11.59 -17.60 -3.13
N ILE A 109 10.72 -16.60 -2.99
CA ILE A 109 9.73 -16.54 -1.91
C ILE A 109 8.80 -17.75 -1.98
N ILE A 110 8.18 -18.03 -3.12
CA ILE A 110 7.26 -19.16 -3.31
C ILE A 110 7.97 -20.48 -2.95
N LYS A 111 9.18 -20.71 -3.45
CA LYS A 111 9.99 -21.89 -3.11
C LYS A 111 10.24 -22.00 -1.60
N SER A 112 10.53 -20.90 -0.91
CA SER A 112 10.78 -20.91 0.54
C SER A 112 9.55 -21.33 1.37
N PHE A 113 8.34 -21.15 0.84
CA PHE A 113 7.09 -21.57 1.51
C PHE A 113 6.65 -22.98 1.09
N LEU A 114 6.84 -23.36 -0.17
CA LEU A 114 6.35 -24.65 -0.69
C LEU A 114 7.33 -25.81 -0.53
N LEU A 115 8.64 -25.54 -0.48
CA LEU A 115 9.68 -26.59 -0.46
C LEU A 115 10.22 -26.89 0.94
N GLN A 116 9.51 -26.48 2.00
CA GLN A 116 9.88 -26.91 3.34
C GLN A 116 9.51 -28.39 3.52
N ASN A 117 10.54 -29.23 3.64
CA ASN A 117 10.39 -30.60 4.10
C ASN A 117 9.77 -30.58 5.51
N SER A 118 8.67 -31.30 5.67
CA SER A 118 8.13 -31.71 6.97
C SER A 118 9.27 -32.31 7.79
N SER A 119 9.66 -31.63 8.87
CA SER A 119 10.47 -32.21 9.95
C SER A 119 9.53 -32.55 11.09
#